data_AF-A0A5K1GE65-F1
#
_entry.id   AF-A0A5K1GE65-F1
#
_cell.length_a   1.000
_cell.length_b   1.000
_cell.length_c   1.000
_cell.angle_alpha   90.00
_cell.angle_beta   90.00
_cell.angle_gamma   90.00
#
_symmetry.space_group_name_H-M   'P 1'
#
loop_
_entity.id
_entity.type
_entity.pdbx_description
1 polymer ?
#
loop_
_entity_poly.entity_id
_entity_poly.type
_entity_poly.pdbx_seq_one_letter_code
_entity_poly.pdbx_strand_id
1 'polypeptide(L)' 'DDHEASWHWEGPYVIKEALPHNSYQLIDDDGVELADPVNALHLKKFYV' A
#
# COMPACT_ATOMS: atom_id res chain seq x y z
N ASP A 1 13.80 1.06 23.12
CA ASP A 1 14.48 0.35 22.02
C ASP A 1 13.42 -0.49 21.33
N ASP A 2 12.63 0.15 20.46
CA ASP A 2 11.57 -0.47 19.65
C ASP A 2 11.57 0.28 18.32
N HIS A 3 12.69 0.20 17.62
CA HIS A 3 12.94 0.93 16.37
C HIS A 3 13.34 -0.04 15.25
N GLU A 4 12.96 -1.32 15.36
CA GLU A 4 13.52 -2.42 14.56
C GLU A 4 12.45 -3.25 13.80
N ALA A 5 11.30 -2.67 13.45
CA ALA A 5 10.29 -3.40 12.66
C ALA A 5 9.54 -2.59 11.57
N SER A 6 10.02 -1.40 11.21
CA SER A 6 9.31 -0.49 10.29
C SER A 6 10.07 -0.17 8.99
N TRP A 7 11.14 -0.90 8.64
CA TRP A 7 12.14 -0.36 7.71
C TRP A 7 11.91 -0.64 6.22
N HIS A 8 10.89 -1.42 5.81
CA HIS A 8 10.65 -1.73 4.39
C HIS A 8 9.23 -1.43 3.88
N TRP A 9 8.35 -0.87 4.71
CA TRP A 9 6.99 -0.55 4.29
C TRP A 9 6.89 0.95 4.05
N GLU A 10 6.44 1.32 2.85
CA GLU A 10 6.22 2.71 2.48
C GLU A 10 4.75 3.08 2.73
N GLY A 11 4.55 4.28 3.28
CA GLY A 11 3.24 4.90 3.48
C GLY A 11 2.33 4.20 4.50
N PRO A 12 1.18 4.83 4.74
CA PRO A 12 -0.12 4.20 4.55
C PRO A 12 -0.68 4.57 3.17
N TYR A 13 -1.26 3.59 2.48
CA TYR A 13 -1.91 3.77 1.18
C TYR A 13 -3.38 3.36 1.26
N VAL A 14 -4.21 3.97 0.42
CA VAL A 14 -5.63 3.63 0.26
C VAL A 14 -5.82 2.88 -1.06
N ILE A 15 -6.64 1.83 -1.04
CA ILE A 15 -7.01 1.10 -2.25
C ILE A 15 -8.02 1.95 -3.03
N LYS A 16 -7.65 2.37 -4.25
CA LYS A 16 -8.56 3.03 -5.21
C LYS A 16 -9.48 2.02 -5.88
N GLU A 17 -8.85 0.99 -6.45
CA GLU A 17 -9.51 0.01 -7.31
C GLU A 17 -8.85 -1.36 -7.15
N ALA A 18 -9.67 -2.41 -7.18
CA ALA A 18 -9.23 -3.80 -7.29
C ALA A 18 -9.11 -4.18 -8.76
N LEU A 19 -7.89 -4.49 -9.18
CA LEU A 19 -7.57 -4.90 -10.54
C LEU A 19 -7.52 -6.44 -10.64
N PRO A 20 -7.65 -6.99 -11.86
CA PRO A 20 -7.46 -8.43 -12.07
C PRO A 20 -6.06 -8.90 -11.64
N HIS A 21 -5.92 -10.21 -11.48
CA HIS A 21 -4.66 -10.87 -11.09
C HIS A 21 -4.10 -10.44 -9.73
N ASN A 22 -4.98 -10.18 -8.75
CA ASN A 22 -4.58 -9.91 -7.37
C ASN A 22 -3.73 -8.64 -7.24
N SER A 23 -4.08 -7.60 -8.00
CA SER A 23 -3.41 -6.30 -7.99
C SER A 23 -4.37 -5.19 -7.59
N TYR A 24 -3.82 -4.10 -7.05
CA TYR A 24 -4.58 -2.94 -6.60
C TYR A 24 -3.96 -1.66 -7.13
N GLN A 25 -4.82 -0.76 -7.58
CA GLN A 25 -4.43 0.63 -7.79
C GLN A 25 -4.45 1.35 -6.44
N LEU A 26 -3.32 1.95 -6.05
CA LEU A 26 -3.17 2.62 -4.76
C LEU A 26 -3.15 4.14 -4.93
N ILE A 27 -3.59 4.82 -3.87
CA ILE A 27 -3.54 6.27 -3.71
C ILE A 27 -2.86 6.58 -2.39
N ASP A 28 -2.01 7.61 -2.37
CA ASP A 28 -1.46 8.15 -1.13
C ASP A 28 -2.43 9.13 -0.42
N ASP A 29 -1.98 9.66 0.71
CA ASP A 29 -2.66 10.64 1.56
C ASP A 29 -3.03 11.95 0.83
N ASP A 30 -2.21 12.40 -0.11
CA ASP A 30 -2.46 13.57 -0.95
C ASP A 30 -3.42 13.26 -2.12
N GLY A 31 -3.86 12.00 -2.26
CA GLY A 31 -4.75 11.56 -3.32
C GLY A 31 -4.05 11.35 -4.67
N VAL A 32 -2.72 11.22 -4.66
CA VAL A 32 -1.95 10.90 -5.87
C VAL A 32 -1.88 9.39 -6.07
N GLU A 33 -2.14 8.96 -7.30
CA GLU A 33 -2.12 7.55 -7.67
C GLU A 33 -0.69 7.05 -7.89
N LEU A 34 -0.40 5.86 -7.37
CA LEU A 34 0.84 5.18 -7.71
C LEU A 34 0.84 4.84 -9.21
N ALA A 35 1.95 5.09 -9.90
CA ALA A 35 2.02 4.86 -11.35
C ALA A 35 1.79 3.39 -11.73
N ASP A 36 2.26 2.47 -10.89
CA ASP A 36 2.14 1.02 -11.10
C ASP A 36 1.20 0.38 -10.07
N PRO A 37 0.33 -0.55 -10.50
CA PRO A 37 -0.52 -1.29 -9.58
C PRO A 37 0.30 -2.28 -8.74
N VAL A 38 -0.08 -2.43 -7.48
CA VAL A 38 0.66 -3.25 -6.50
C VAL A 38 -0.03 -4.57 -6.27
N ASN A 39 0.75 -5.66 -6.27
CA ASN A 39 0.23 -6.98 -5.95
C ASN A 39 -0.19 -7.07 -4.47
N ALA A 40 -1.36 -7.66 -4.19
CA ALA A 40 -1.88 -7.81 -2.84
C ALA A 40 -0.93 -8.56 -1.88
N LEU A 41 -0.09 -9.46 -2.41
CA LEU A 41 0.90 -10.20 -1.61
C LEU A 41 1.96 -9.28 -0.99
N HIS A 42 2.14 -8.09 -1.56
CA HIS A 42 3.06 -7.06 -1.06
C HIS A 42 2.31 -5.96 -0.29
N LEU A 43 1.08 -6.22 0.17
CA LEU A 43 0.32 -5.28 0.99
C LEU A 43 0.07 -5.86 2.38
N LYS A 44 0.17 -5.01 3.39
CA LYS A 44 -0.22 -5.32 4.76
C LYS A 44 -1.35 -4.40 5.17
N LYS A 45 -2.44 -4.97 5.69
CA LYS A 45 -3.55 -4.16 6.23
C LYS A 45 -3.07 -3.40 7.46
N PHE A 46 -3.23 -2.09 7.41
CA PHE A 46 -3.02 -1.20 8.55
C PHE A 46 -4.38 -0.93 9.20
N TYR A 47 -4.50 -1.19 10.50
CA TYR A 47 -5.68 -0.87 11.29
C TYR A 47 -5.28 0.18 12.32
N VAL A 48 -6.00 1.31 12.35
CA VAL A 48 -5.88 2.38 13.35
C VAL A 48 -6.89 2.18 14.46
#